data_AF-A0A2S9GJR1-F1
#
_entry.id   AF-A0A2S9GJR1-F1
#
_cell.length_a   1.000
_cell.length_b   1.000
_cell.length_c   1.000
_cell.angle_alpha   90.00
_cell.angle_beta   90.00
_cell.angle_gamma   90.00
#
_symmetry.space_group_name_H-M   'P 1'
#
loop_
_entity.id
_entity.type
_entity.pdbx_description
1 polymer ?
#
loop_
_entity_poly.entity_id
_entity_poly.type
_entity_poly.pdbx_seq_one_letter_code
_entity_poly.pdbx_strand_id
1 'polypeptide(L)'
;NLSSIGGVAVVPLQAPYIMSKHAILALTECLSLEVQSAGHDHSRVQAVLPGAVASNIFESAGGVDGGDVTAAESQRSAMLEIKAE
;
A
#
# COMPACT_ATOMS: atom_id res chain seq x y z
N ASN A 1 7.94 5.56 6.58
CA ASN A 1 6.66 5.59 5.83
C ASN A 1 6.09 4.19 5.65
N LEU A 2 4.76 4.03 5.68
CA LEU A 2 4.10 2.73 5.54
C LEU A 2 3.62 2.54 4.09
N SER A 3 4.38 1.76 3.31
CA SER A 3 4.01 1.34 1.97
C SER A 3 3.27 -0.01 2.04
N SER A 4 3.59 -0.96 1.16
CA SER A 4 3.00 -2.30 1.01
C SER A 4 3.85 -3.10 0.03
N ILE A 5 3.70 -4.42 -0.01
CA ILE A 5 4.16 -5.22 -1.16
C ILE A 5 3.58 -4.68 -2.48
N GLY A 6 2.39 -4.06 -2.46
CA GLY A 6 1.80 -3.34 -3.60
C GLY A 6 2.54 -2.05 -3.99
N GLY A 7 3.61 -1.67 -3.29
CA GLY A 7 4.54 -0.61 -3.69
C GLY A 7 5.63 -1.08 -4.65
N VAL A 8 5.75 -2.40 -4.87
CA VAL A 8 6.71 -3.02 -5.81
C VAL A 8 6.08 -4.12 -6.68
N ALA A 9 4.81 -4.47 -6.40
CA ALA A 9 4.04 -5.46 -7.14
C ALA A 9 2.73 -4.87 -7.65
N VAL A 10 2.14 -5.50 -8.67
CA VAL A 10 0.88 -5.08 -9.29
C VAL A 10 -0.12 -6.22 -9.33
N VAL A 11 -1.37 -5.94 -8.98
CA VAL A 11 -2.49 -6.87 -9.04
C VAL A 11 -3.74 -6.17 -9.62
N PRO A 12 -4.61 -6.89 -10.33
CA PRO A 12 -5.84 -6.30 -10.88
C PRO A 12 -6.78 -5.80 -9.77
N LEU A 13 -7.66 -4.87 -10.12
CA LEU A 13 -8.71 -4.32 -9.24
C LEU A 13 -8.19 -3.61 -7.96
N GLN A 14 -6.89 -3.29 -7.88
CA GLN A 14 -6.29 -2.52 -6.78
C GLN A 14 -5.51 -1.29 -7.25
N ALA A 15 -5.76 -0.81 -8.48
CA ALA A 15 -4.97 0.27 -9.07
C ALA A 15 -4.82 1.52 -8.18
N PRO A 16 -5.87 2.04 -7.50
CA PRO A 16 -5.71 3.19 -6.60
C PRO A 16 -4.80 2.89 -5.40
N TYR A 17 -4.96 1.72 -4.79
CA TYR A 17 -4.14 1.28 -3.67
C TYR A 17 -2.68 1.12 -4.12
N ILE A 18 -2.41 0.34 -5.17
CA ILE A 18 -1.06 0.09 -5.70
C ILE A 18 -0.36 1.39 -6.09
N MET A 19 -1.06 2.28 -6.81
CA MET A 19 -0.52 3.58 -7.21
C MET A 19 -0.11 4.40 -5.99
N SER A 20 -0.97 4.47 -4.97
CA SER A 20 -0.65 5.19 -3.73
C SER A 20 0.56 4.60 -3.01
N LYS A 21 0.72 3.27 -3.03
CA LYS A 21 1.84 2.58 -2.35
C LYS A 21 3.16 2.74 -3.10
N HIS A 22 3.15 2.77 -4.43
CA HIS A 22 4.30 3.18 -5.24
C HIS A 22 4.67 4.65 -4.98
N ALA A 23 3.67 5.55 -4.91
CA ALA A 23 3.92 6.96 -4.62
C ALA A 23 4.57 7.17 -3.25
N ILE A 24 4.11 6.46 -2.22
CA ILE A 24 4.73 6.50 -0.89
C ILE A 24 6.17 5.94 -0.91
N LEU A 25 6.44 4.90 -1.70
CA LEU A 25 7.79 4.37 -1.83
C LEU A 25 8.73 5.39 -2.48
N ALA A 26 8.34 5.94 -3.63
CA ALA A 26 9.11 6.97 -4.33
C ALA A 26 9.32 8.22 -3.46
N LEU A 27 8.28 8.68 -2.75
CA LEU A 27 8.39 9.79 -1.80
C LEU A 27 9.45 9.51 -0.72
N THR A 28 9.48 8.28 -0.21
CA THR A 28 10.44 7.88 0.83
C THR A 28 11.87 7.89 0.31
N GLU A 29 12.08 7.42 -0.92
CA GLU A 29 13.38 7.41 -1.59
C GLU A 29 13.89 8.83 -1.85
N CYS A 30 13.04 9.70 -2.40
CA CYS A 30 13.36 11.12 -2.58
C CYS A 30 13.72 11.78 -1.25
N LEU A 31 12.90 11.59 -0.21
CA LEU A 31 13.15 12.18 1.11
C LEU A 31 14.45 11.66 1.73
N SER A 32 14.81 10.39 1.52
CA SER A 32 16.10 9.84 1.97
C SER A 32 17.28 10.56 1.31
N LEU A 33 17.19 10.87 0.01
CA LEU A 33 18.22 11.62 -0.72
C LEU A 33 18.29 13.08 -0.25
N GLU A 34 17.15 13.71 -0.02
CA GLU A 34 17.06 15.10 0.46
C GLU A 34 17.65 15.25 1.88
N VAL A 35 17.36 14.31 2.79
CA VAL A 35 17.93 14.28 4.15
C VAL A 35 19.46 14.15 4.11
N GLN A 36 19.98 13.31 3.23
CA GLN A 36 21.43 13.19 3.02
C GLN A 36 22.01 14.49 2.43
N SER A 37 21.36 15.05 1.40
CA SER A 37 21.79 16.31 0.77
C SER A 37 21.77 17.50 1.74
N ALA A 38 20.95 17.45 2.79
CA ALA A 38 20.90 18.45 3.86
C ALA A 38 21.98 18.25 4.95
N GLY A 39 22.83 17.22 4.84
CA GLY A 39 23.88 16.91 5.81
C GLY A 39 23.35 16.19 7.08
N HIS A 40 22.19 15.55 6.99
CA HIS A 40 21.56 14.85 8.10
C HIS A 40 21.71 13.32 8.00
N ASP A 41 22.89 12.81 7.63
CA ASP A 41 23.16 11.38 7.41
C ASP A 41 22.95 10.49 8.65
N HIS A 42 22.89 11.09 9.83
CA HIS A 42 22.57 10.42 11.09
C HIS A 42 21.07 10.09 11.22
N SER A 43 20.21 10.68 10.39
CA SER A 43 18.78 10.40 10.32
C SER A 43 18.48 9.50 9.13
N ARG A 44 17.80 8.38 9.36
CA ARG A 44 17.43 7.43 8.31
C ARG A 44 15.96 7.56 7.97
N VAL A 45 15.66 7.59 6.67
CA VAL A 45 14.30 7.57 6.14
C VAL A 45 14.08 6.19 5.50
N GLN A 46 13.03 5.49 5.91
CA GLN A 46 12.75 4.13 5.45
C GLN A 46 11.27 3.91 5.17
N ALA A 47 10.99 2.98 4.25
CA ALA A 47 9.65 2.47 3.98
C ALA A 47 9.53 1.05 4.53
N VAL A 48 8.39 0.74 5.13
CA VAL A 48 8.00 -0.63 5.48
C VAL A 48 7.03 -1.12 4.42
N LEU A 49 7.27 -2.33 3.89
CA LEU A 49 6.46 -2.94 2.82
C LEU A 49 5.88 -4.27 3.33
N PRO A 50 4.80 -4.25 4.13
CA PRO A 50 4.18 -5.49 4.59
C PRO A 50 3.54 -6.26 3.44
N GLY A 51 3.54 -7.59 3.57
CA GLY A 51 2.59 -8.46 2.86
C GLY A 51 1.20 -8.37 3.48
N ALA A 52 0.43 -9.47 3.44
CA ALA A 52 -0.83 -9.54 4.16
C ALA A 52 -0.59 -9.45 5.67
N VAL A 53 -1.41 -8.64 6.35
CA VAL A 53 -1.36 -8.47 7.81
C VAL A 53 -2.77 -8.48 8.34
N ALA A 54 -3.01 -9.28 9.38
CA ALA A 54 -4.26 -9.29 10.13
C ALA A 54 -4.53 -7.93 10.79
N SER A 55 -5.29 -7.09 10.08
CA SER A 55 -5.62 -5.73 10.47
C SER A 55 -7.01 -5.33 9.97
N ASN A 56 -7.49 -4.17 10.41
CA ASN A 56 -8.80 -3.64 10.02
C ASN A 56 -8.78 -2.90 8.67
N ILE A 57 -7.79 -3.13 7.81
CA ILE A 57 -7.57 -2.31 6.60
C ILE A 57 -8.72 -2.43 5.59
N PHE A 58 -9.30 -3.62 5.43
CA PHE A 58 -10.39 -3.84 4.48
C PHE A 58 -11.71 -3.32 5.02
N GLU A 59 -11.95 -3.50 6.32
CA GLU A 59 -13.11 -2.98 7.03
C GLU A 59 -13.11 -1.44 7.03
N SER A 60 -11.94 -0.83 7.21
CA SER A 60 -11.77 0.63 7.20
C SER A 60 -11.81 1.25 5.80
N ALA A 61 -11.36 0.52 4.77
CA ALA A 61 -11.38 1.00 3.39
C ALA A 61 -12.80 1.10 2.83
N GLY A 62 -13.73 0.26 3.32
CA GLY A 62 -15.13 0.28 2.92
C GLY A 62 -15.37 -0.27 1.51
N GLY A 63 -16.65 -0.25 1.11
CA GLY A 63 -17.24 -0.68 -0.16
C GLY A 63 -17.08 0.32 -1.31
N VAL A 64 -17.57 -0.05 -2.50
CA VAL A 64 -17.87 0.91 -3.57
C VAL A 64 -19.34 0.78 -3.95
N ASP A 65 -20.02 1.91 -4.17
CA ASP A 65 -21.44 1.94 -4.49
C ASP A 65 -21.73 2.06 -6.00
N GLY A 66 -20.68 2.08 -6.83
CA GLY A 66 -20.80 2.30 -8.28
C GLY A 66 -19.78 1.51 -9.09
N GLY A 67 -20.08 1.34 -10.38
CA GLY A 67 -19.31 0.47 -11.28
C GLY A 67 -19.72 -0.99 -11.15
N ASP A 68 -18.78 -1.91 -11.37
CA ASP A 68 -19.00 -3.35 -11.19
C ASP A 68 -18.83 -3.73 -9.70
N VAL A 69 -19.90 -3.50 -8.93
CA VAL A 69 -19.94 -3.77 -7.48
C VAL A 69 -19.72 -5.27 -7.20
N THR A 70 -20.24 -6.16 -8.04
CA THR A 70 -20.07 -7.61 -7.88
C THR A 70 -18.59 -8.00 -7.98
N ALA A 71 -17.86 -7.47 -8.95
CA ALA A 71 -16.42 -7.70 -9.07
C ALA A 71 -15.65 -7.13 -7.88
N ALA A 72 -16.05 -5.95 -7.38
CA ALA A 72 -15.41 -5.32 -6.22
C ALA A 72 -15.60 -6.14 -4.93
N GLU A 73 -16.82 -6.62 -4.66
CA GLU A 73 -17.10 -7.46 -3.48
C GLU A 73 -16.44 -8.84 -3.57
N SER A 74 -16.39 -9.44 -4.77
CA SER A 74 -15.67 -10.69 -5.01
C SER A 74 -14.17 -10.53 -4.70
N GLN A 75 -13.55 -9.45 -5.21
CA GLN A 75 -12.15 -9.18 -4.93
C GLN A 75 -11.89 -8.87 -3.45
N ARG A 76 -12.78 -8.12 -2.78
CA ARG A 76 -12.66 -7.87 -1.33
C ARG A 76 -12.70 -9.17 -0.53
N SER A 77 -13.62 -10.08 -0.88
CA SER A 77 -13.75 -11.39 -0.23
C SER A 77 -12.48 -12.24 -0.43
N ALA A 78 -11.94 -12.30 -1.65
CA ALA A 78 -10.70 -13.01 -1.93
C ALA A 78 -9.50 -12.45 -1.14
N MET A 79 -9.42 -11.13 -0.97
CA MET A 79 -8.36 -10.52 -0.16
C MET A 79 -8.50 -10.79 1.35
N LEU A 80 -9.74 -10.92 1.84
CA LEU A 80 -10.01 -11.30 3.24
C LEU A 80 -9.64 -12.76 3.52
N GLU A 81 -9.76 -13.66 2.54
CA GLU A 81 -9.31 -15.05 2.70
C GLU A 81 -7.78 -15.14 2.83
N ILE A 82 -7.02 -14.31 2.10
CA ILE A 82 -5.55 -14.24 2.21
C ILE A 82 -5.09 -13.80 3.62
N LYS A 83 -5.95 -13.08 4.36
CA LYS A 83 -5.67 -12.65 5.75
C LYS A 83 -5.73 -13.81 6.76
N ALA A 84 -6.35 -14.94 6.41
CA ALA A 84 -6.70 -16.02 7.35
C ALA A 84 -5.61 -17.10 7.55
N GLU A 85 -4.51 -17.04 6.79
CA GLU A 85 -3.33 -17.91 6.93
C GLU A 85 -2.14 -17.17 7.57
#